data_AF-A0A1I4XDT3-F1
#
_entry.id   AF-A0A1I4XDT3-F1
#
_cell.length_a   1.000
_cell.length_b   1.000
_cell.length_c   1.000
_cell.angle_alpha   90.00
_cell.angle_beta   90.00
_cell.angle_gamma   90.00
#
_symmetry.space_group_name_H-M   'P 1'
#
loop_
_entity.id
_entity.type
_entity.pdbx_description
1 polymer ?
#
loop_
_entity_poly.entity_id
_entity_poly.type
_entity_poly.pdbx_seq_one_letter_code
_entity_poly.pdbx_strand_id
1 'polypeptide(L)'
;PTVLTINKDLLNRHATTPYEWCFSPFVYDKVAATFDVPPIADPVVTITLADPSGTCELSRFAVGQAIHLGDIEWNPISDAENYSEITWDSFGKATLTPVPSQPLIELELATEANRVNAIKQFRDLANAKAVVWSGMDNLDHVYAEPLVLIGVYQRFPIDISNLKFAKINLTLKGI
;
A
#
# COMPACT_ATOMS: atom_id res chain seq x y z
N PRO A 1 -17.08 19.73 15.72
CA PRO A 1 -18.12 19.02 14.96
C PRO A 1 -17.44 18.00 14.05
N THR A 2 -18.07 16.85 13.77
CA THR A 2 -17.51 15.87 12.82
C THR A 2 -17.49 16.47 11.42
N VAL A 3 -16.32 16.51 10.79
CA VAL A 3 -16.12 17.15 9.48
C VAL A 3 -16.12 16.12 8.34
N LEU A 4 -15.65 14.91 8.60
CA LEU A 4 -15.63 13.80 7.64
C LEU A 4 -16.06 12.52 8.34
N THR A 5 -16.85 11.70 7.66
CA THR A 5 -17.25 10.37 8.12
C THR A 5 -17.13 9.42 6.95
N ILE A 6 -16.47 8.29 7.18
CA ILE A 6 -16.23 7.26 6.17
C ILE A 6 -16.71 5.96 6.75
N ASN A 7 -17.58 5.27 6.01
CA ASN A 7 -18.05 3.94 6.32
C ASN A 7 -17.61 3.03 5.18
N LYS A 8 -16.86 1.98 5.50
CA LYS A 8 -16.46 0.95 4.54
C LYS A 8 -16.81 -0.41 5.11
N ASP A 9 -17.52 -1.21 4.32
CA ASP A 9 -17.66 -2.63 4.59
C ASP A 9 -16.39 -3.33 4.08
N LEU A 10 -15.73 -4.07 4.97
CA LEU A 10 -14.51 -4.80 4.63
C LEU A 10 -14.81 -6.23 4.20
N LEU A 11 -16.05 -6.70 4.33
CA LEU A 11 -16.41 -8.03 3.87
C LEU A 11 -16.38 -8.08 2.35
N ASN A 12 -15.51 -8.92 1.81
CA ASN A 12 -15.32 -9.08 0.39
C ASN A 12 -15.33 -10.56 -0.02
N ARG A 13 -15.41 -10.79 -1.33
CA ARG A 13 -15.29 -12.10 -1.97
C ARG A 13 -14.71 -11.90 -3.35
N HIS A 14 -13.58 -12.54 -3.64
CA HIS A 14 -12.97 -12.53 -4.98
C HIS A 14 -13.72 -13.47 -5.94
N ALA A 15 -15.01 -13.20 -6.16
CA ALA A 15 -15.85 -13.96 -7.08
C ALA A 15 -15.98 -13.24 -8.41
N THR A 16 -15.70 -13.96 -9.49
CA THR A 16 -15.81 -13.47 -10.87
C THR A 16 -16.94 -14.17 -11.64
N THR A 17 -17.40 -15.33 -11.16
CA THR A 17 -18.49 -16.08 -11.75
C THR A 17 -19.70 -16.19 -10.82
N PRO A 18 -20.92 -16.44 -11.35
CA PRO A 18 -22.10 -16.66 -10.52
C PRO A 18 -21.96 -17.83 -9.52
N TYR A 19 -21.19 -18.87 -9.89
CA TYR A 19 -20.91 -19.99 -8.98
C TYR A 19 -20.02 -19.56 -7.82
N GLU A 20 -18.91 -18.87 -8.10
CA GLU A 20 -18.02 -18.32 -7.07
C GLU A 20 -18.76 -17.35 -6.16
N TRP A 21 -19.66 -16.53 -6.72
CA TRP A 21 -20.48 -15.61 -5.93
C TRP A 21 -21.30 -16.34 -4.86
N CYS A 22 -21.82 -17.53 -5.17
CA CYS A 22 -22.62 -18.31 -4.24
C CYS A 22 -21.79 -19.16 -3.27
N PHE A 23 -20.60 -19.62 -3.68
CA PHE A 23 -19.89 -20.70 -2.98
C PHE A 23 -18.47 -20.38 -2.53
N SER A 24 -17.86 -19.27 -2.97
CA SER A 24 -16.53 -18.89 -2.50
C SER A 24 -16.58 -18.41 -1.03
N PRO A 25 -15.55 -18.69 -0.23
CA PRO A 25 -15.48 -18.17 1.13
C PRO A 25 -15.44 -16.64 1.10
N PHE A 26 -15.96 -16.02 2.16
CA PHE A 26 -15.75 -14.60 2.38
C PHE A 26 -14.31 -14.36 2.84
N VAL A 27 -13.77 -13.24 2.41
CA VAL A 27 -12.48 -12.70 2.83
C VAL A 27 -12.71 -11.27 3.32
N TYR A 28 -11.68 -10.68 3.92
CA TYR A 28 -11.74 -9.29 4.32
C TYR A 28 -10.71 -8.47 3.54
N ASP A 29 -11.14 -7.31 3.07
CA ASP A 29 -10.24 -6.27 2.60
C ASP A 29 -9.32 -5.87 3.76
N LYS A 30 -8.01 -5.97 3.55
CA LYS A 30 -7.03 -5.67 4.61
C LYS A 30 -6.68 -4.18 4.69
N VAL A 31 -7.12 -3.40 3.71
CA VAL A 31 -6.74 -2.00 3.54
C VAL A 31 -7.98 -1.12 3.39
N ALA A 32 -8.00 -0.06 4.19
CA ALA A 32 -8.91 1.06 4.05
C ALA A 32 -8.10 2.36 4.19
N ALA A 33 -8.20 3.23 3.20
CA ALA A 33 -7.61 4.56 3.25
C ALA A 33 -8.51 5.57 2.54
N THR A 34 -8.26 6.84 2.80
CA THR A 34 -8.90 7.98 2.16
C THR A 34 -7.85 9.06 1.96
N PHE A 35 -7.94 9.78 0.85
CA PHE A 35 -7.06 10.92 0.56
C PHE A 35 -7.81 12.26 0.60
N ASP A 36 -9.13 12.23 0.78
CA ASP A 36 -10.01 13.40 0.77
C ASP A 36 -10.21 14.01 2.17
N VAL A 37 -9.20 13.90 3.04
CA VAL A 37 -9.24 14.49 4.38
C VAL A 37 -9.06 16.01 4.26
N PRO A 38 -10.03 16.84 4.69
CA PRO A 38 -9.89 18.28 4.60
C PRO A 38 -8.69 18.79 5.40
N PRO A 39 -8.03 19.88 4.98
CA PRO A 39 -6.91 20.47 5.71
C PRO A 39 -7.41 21.16 6.98
N ILE A 40 -7.41 20.43 8.09
CA ILE A 40 -7.85 20.92 9.41
C ILE A 40 -6.65 20.87 10.35
N ALA A 41 -6.44 21.93 11.12
CA ALA A 41 -5.47 21.94 12.19
C ALA A 41 -5.97 21.06 13.35
N ASP A 42 -5.08 20.23 13.89
CA ASP A 42 -5.33 19.35 15.04
C ASP A 42 -6.57 18.44 14.91
N PRO A 43 -6.61 17.54 13.89
CA PRO A 43 -7.74 16.65 13.69
C PRO A 43 -7.84 15.60 14.80
N VAL A 44 -9.03 15.43 15.38
CA VAL A 44 -9.36 14.29 16.24
C VAL A 44 -9.92 13.19 15.36
N VAL A 45 -9.18 12.09 15.21
CA VAL A 45 -9.60 10.92 14.44
C VAL A 45 -10.18 9.87 15.37
N THR A 46 -11.43 9.49 15.14
CA THR A 46 -12.09 8.38 15.84
C THR A 46 -12.28 7.23 14.87
N ILE A 47 -11.76 6.06 15.22
CA ILE A 47 -11.88 4.83 14.44
C ILE A 47 -12.80 3.88 15.21
N THR A 48 -13.79 3.34 14.52
CA THR A 48 -14.68 2.32 15.09
C THR A 48 -14.62 1.11 14.19
N LEU A 49 -14.12 0.00 14.73
CA LEU A 49 -14.12 -1.30 14.09
C LEU A 49 -15.21 -2.14 14.75
N ALA A 50 -16.03 -2.79 13.93
CA ALA A 50 -17.09 -3.66 14.40
C ALA A 50 -17.10 -4.93 13.55
N ASP A 51 -17.08 -6.07 14.22
CA ASP A 51 -17.28 -7.38 13.62
C ASP A 51 -18.36 -8.13 14.42
N PRO A 52 -19.31 -8.82 13.77
CA PRO A 52 -20.36 -9.55 14.47
C PRO A 52 -19.86 -10.62 15.44
N SER A 53 -18.65 -11.16 15.24
CA SER A 53 -18.01 -12.13 16.15
C SER A 53 -17.41 -11.48 17.40
N GLY A 54 -17.29 -10.14 17.41
CA GLY A 54 -16.86 -9.33 18.56
C GLY A 54 -15.36 -9.03 18.63
N THR A 55 -14.52 -9.62 17.77
CA THR A 55 -13.08 -9.36 17.74
C THR A 55 -12.68 -8.65 16.45
N CYS A 56 -12.08 -7.47 16.60
CA CYS A 56 -11.43 -6.74 15.52
C CYS A 56 -10.01 -6.37 15.93
N GLU A 57 -9.06 -6.52 15.03
CA GLU A 57 -7.67 -6.11 15.27
C GLU A 57 -7.25 -5.08 14.22
N LEU A 58 -6.58 -4.03 14.68
CA LEU A 58 -5.99 -3.02 13.82
C LEU A 58 -4.48 -3.19 13.85
N SER A 59 -3.91 -3.67 12.75
CA SER A 59 -2.47 -3.87 12.64
C SER A 59 -1.72 -2.53 12.60
N ARG A 60 -2.10 -1.64 11.69
CA ARG A 60 -1.44 -0.35 11.46
C ARG A 60 -2.46 0.74 11.23
N PHE A 61 -2.16 1.93 11.75
CA PHE A 61 -2.89 3.15 11.48
C PHE A 61 -1.91 4.28 11.18
N ALA A 62 -2.22 5.07 10.17
CA ALA A 62 -1.43 6.23 9.79
C ALA A 62 -2.37 7.34 9.32
N VAL A 63 -2.02 8.57 9.69
CA VAL A 63 -2.70 9.80 9.27
C VAL A 63 -1.64 10.85 9.00
N GLY A 64 -1.86 11.68 7.98
CA GLY A 64 -0.92 12.73 7.64
C GLY A 64 -1.32 13.44 6.35
N GLN A 65 -0.41 14.30 5.89
CA GLN A 65 -0.55 14.95 4.60
C GLN A 65 -0.06 14.03 3.49
N ALA A 66 -0.89 13.82 2.47
CA ALA A 66 -0.49 13.13 1.26
C ALA A 66 0.20 14.12 0.29
N ILE A 67 1.20 13.63 -0.43
CA ILE A 67 1.80 14.32 -1.57
C ILE A 67 1.69 13.40 -2.77
N HIS A 68 1.13 13.89 -3.86
CA HIS A 68 1.11 13.15 -5.11
C HIS A 68 2.49 13.27 -5.79
N LEU A 69 3.07 12.12 -6.13
CA LEU A 69 4.42 12.02 -6.71
C LEU A 69 4.40 12.01 -8.24
N GLY A 70 3.37 11.41 -8.83
CA GLY A 70 3.20 11.26 -10.27
C GLY A 70 2.23 10.14 -10.56
N ASP A 71 1.98 9.91 -11.84
CA ASP A 71 1.09 8.85 -12.32
C ASP A 71 1.91 7.58 -12.58
N ILE A 72 1.37 6.43 -12.18
CA ILE A 72 1.98 5.12 -12.46
C ILE A 72 1.97 4.86 -13.97
N GLU A 73 3.13 4.51 -14.51
CA GLU A 73 3.32 4.04 -15.88
C GLU A 73 3.08 2.51 -15.98
N TRP A 74 3.28 1.95 -17.17
CA TRP A 74 3.09 0.53 -17.40
C TRP A 74 4.02 -0.35 -16.54
N ASN A 75 3.53 -1.55 -16.21
CA ASN A 75 4.26 -2.62 -15.50
C ASN A 75 4.58 -2.33 -14.01
N PRO A 76 3.62 -1.90 -13.17
CA PRO A 76 3.83 -1.94 -11.73
C PRO A 76 4.01 -3.40 -11.27
N ILE A 77 4.97 -3.64 -10.39
CA ILE A 77 5.28 -4.97 -9.85
C ILE A 77 4.93 -5.00 -8.37
N SER A 78 4.03 -5.91 -7.99
CA SER A 78 3.73 -6.27 -6.62
C SER A 78 4.35 -7.63 -6.33
N ASP A 79 5.44 -7.64 -5.56
CA ASP A 79 6.21 -8.83 -5.20
C ASP A 79 6.24 -9.02 -3.67
N ALA A 80 6.76 -10.16 -3.21
CA ALA A 80 6.93 -10.47 -1.80
C ALA A 80 8.20 -11.30 -1.55
N GLU A 81 9.09 -10.77 -0.71
CA GLU A 81 10.29 -11.47 -0.28
C GLU A 81 9.97 -12.45 0.86
N ASN A 82 10.17 -13.75 0.62
CA ASN A 82 9.94 -14.78 1.61
C ASN A 82 11.24 -15.12 2.36
N TYR A 83 11.22 -15.00 3.69
CA TYR A 83 12.33 -15.31 4.58
C TYR A 83 12.13 -16.62 5.38
N SER A 84 11.21 -17.47 4.94
CA SER A 84 10.93 -18.76 5.58
C SER A 84 12.12 -19.70 5.48
N GLU A 85 12.38 -20.43 6.55
CA GLU A 85 13.48 -21.39 6.60
C GLU A 85 13.04 -22.75 6.05
N ILE A 86 13.88 -23.37 5.23
CA ILE A 86 13.71 -24.72 4.72
C ILE A 86 14.98 -25.52 5.04
N THR A 87 14.87 -26.47 5.96
CA THR A 87 15.97 -27.38 6.32
C THR A 87 15.70 -28.78 5.79
N TRP A 88 16.74 -29.46 5.32
CA TRP A 88 16.66 -30.84 4.82
C TRP A 88 17.46 -31.76 5.73
N ASP A 89 16.88 -32.89 6.12
CA ASP A 89 17.61 -33.92 6.86
C ASP A 89 18.48 -34.79 5.95
N SER A 90 19.30 -35.66 6.56
CA SER A 90 20.20 -36.58 5.84
C SER A 90 19.48 -37.64 5.00
N PHE A 91 18.17 -37.78 5.15
CA PHE A 91 17.32 -38.74 4.43
C PHE A 91 16.37 -38.05 3.43
N GLY A 92 16.50 -36.73 3.25
CA GLY A 92 15.72 -35.94 2.28
C GLY A 92 14.37 -35.43 2.78
N LYS A 93 14.07 -35.49 4.10
CA LYS A 93 12.87 -34.88 4.67
C LYS A 93 13.08 -33.38 4.89
N ALA A 94 12.17 -32.57 4.36
CA ALA A 94 12.16 -31.13 4.62
C ALA A 94 11.42 -30.78 5.92
N THR A 95 11.98 -29.85 6.69
CA THR A 95 11.29 -29.13 7.77
C THR A 95 11.13 -27.68 7.34
N LEU A 96 9.88 -27.22 7.30
CA LEU A 96 9.51 -25.87 6.84
C LEU A 96 9.12 -25.02 8.05
N THR A 97 9.80 -23.89 8.24
CA THR A 97 9.48 -22.90 9.28
C THR A 97 8.97 -21.63 8.61
N PRO A 98 7.65 -21.52 8.33
CA PRO A 98 7.09 -20.39 7.60
C PRO A 98 7.07 -19.12 8.43
N VAL A 99 7.44 -17.99 7.81
CA VAL A 99 7.30 -16.63 8.37
C VAL A 99 6.58 -15.72 7.36
N PRO A 100 5.92 -14.63 7.80
CA PRO A 100 5.29 -13.70 6.89
C PRO A 100 6.29 -13.10 5.89
N SER A 101 5.95 -13.15 4.59
CA SER A 101 6.74 -12.50 3.55
C SER A 101 6.70 -10.97 3.69
N GLN A 102 7.79 -10.32 3.30
CA GLN A 102 7.90 -8.86 3.27
C GLN A 102 7.45 -8.34 1.91
N PRO A 103 6.43 -7.47 1.84
CA PRO A 103 5.96 -6.95 0.57
C PRO A 103 7.01 -6.04 -0.08
N LEU A 104 7.16 -6.14 -1.39
CA LEU A 104 8.06 -5.34 -2.22
C LEU A 104 7.25 -4.80 -3.39
N ILE A 105 7.33 -3.49 -3.64
CA ILE A 105 6.63 -2.86 -4.77
C ILE A 105 7.64 -2.09 -5.61
N GLU A 106 7.59 -2.30 -6.92
CA GLU A 106 8.37 -1.53 -7.90
C GLU A 106 7.43 -0.77 -8.83
N LEU A 107 7.60 0.55 -8.89
CA LEU A 107 6.77 1.46 -9.67
C LEU A 107 7.65 2.34 -10.56
N GLU A 108 7.25 2.51 -11.81
CA GLU A 108 7.69 3.62 -12.66
C GLU A 108 6.61 4.69 -12.62
N LEU A 109 6.97 5.93 -12.30
CA LEU A 109 6.05 7.08 -12.27
C LEU A 109 6.49 8.14 -13.27
N ALA A 110 5.53 8.83 -13.87
CA ALA A 110 5.74 10.06 -14.63
C ALA A 110 5.22 11.26 -13.86
N THR A 111 5.99 12.36 -13.85
CA THR A 111 5.61 13.60 -13.17
C THR A 111 6.03 14.82 -13.97
N GLU A 112 5.33 15.94 -13.78
CA GLU A 112 5.69 17.20 -14.42
C GLU A 112 6.99 17.79 -13.83
N ALA A 113 7.80 18.44 -14.67
CA ALA A 113 9.09 19.00 -14.27
C ALA A 113 9.00 20.03 -13.12
N ASN A 114 7.89 20.78 -13.03
CA ASN A 114 7.62 21.74 -11.95
C ASN A 114 7.47 21.09 -10.56
N ARG A 115 7.17 19.78 -10.47
CA ARG A 115 6.98 19.05 -9.20
C ARG A 115 8.26 18.43 -8.66
N VAL A 116 9.31 18.33 -9.46
CA VAL A 116 10.56 17.62 -9.12
C VAL A 116 11.16 18.11 -7.80
N ASN A 117 11.16 19.41 -7.53
CA ASN A 117 11.73 19.95 -6.28
C ASN A 117 10.90 19.56 -5.04
N ALA A 118 9.57 19.57 -5.13
CA ALA A 118 8.71 19.13 -4.04
C ALA A 118 8.88 17.63 -3.75
N ILE A 119 9.04 16.82 -4.81
CA ILE A 119 9.29 15.38 -4.69
C ILE A 119 10.67 15.11 -4.08
N LYS A 120 11.70 15.87 -4.46
CA LYS A 120 13.02 15.77 -3.83
C LYS A 120 12.97 16.10 -2.35
N GLN A 121 12.25 17.16 -1.97
CA GLN A 121 12.06 17.51 -0.56
C GLN A 121 11.34 16.40 0.19
N PHE A 122 10.27 15.83 -0.39
CA PHE A 122 9.57 14.70 0.21
C PHE A 122 10.47 13.46 0.36
N ARG A 123 11.30 13.15 -0.65
CA ARG A 123 12.27 12.05 -0.56
C ARG A 123 13.20 12.22 0.63
N ASP A 124 13.71 13.43 0.86
CA ASP A 124 14.57 13.72 2.02
C ASP A 124 13.79 13.58 3.35
N LEU A 125 12.52 13.99 3.37
CA LEU A 125 11.65 13.83 4.54
C LEU A 125 11.29 12.38 4.85
N ALA A 126 11.10 11.55 3.81
CA ALA A 126 10.76 10.13 3.90
C ALA A 126 11.98 9.25 4.20
N ASN A 127 13.19 9.81 4.19
CA ASN A 127 14.42 9.06 4.40
C ASN A 127 14.40 8.35 5.77
N ALA A 128 14.55 7.02 5.74
CA ALA A 128 14.48 6.14 6.91
C ALA A 128 13.19 6.28 7.74
N LYS A 129 12.06 6.64 7.12
CA LYS A 129 10.75 6.71 7.78
C LYS A 129 9.75 5.79 7.11
N ALA A 130 8.90 5.17 7.92
CA ALA A 130 7.73 4.46 7.45
C ALA A 130 6.71 5.46 6.91
N VAL A 131 6.28 5.26 5.67
CA VAL A 131 5.31 6.09 4.96
C VAL A 131 4.22 5.18 4.38
N VAL A 132 3.01 5.71 4.27
CA VAL A 132 1.93 5.07 3.51
C VAL A 132 2.12 5.43 2.04
N TRP A 133 2.38 4.41 1.23
CA TRP A 133 2.46 4.52 -0.22
C TRP A 133 1.16 4.00 -0.81
N SER A 134 0.59 4.74 -1.75
CA SER A 134 -0.58 4.32 -2.51
C SER A 134 -0.31 4.55 -3.98
N GLY A 135 -0.46 3.50 -4.79
CA GLY A 135 -0.37 3.63 -6.23
C GLY A 135 -1.62 4.18 -6.89
N MET A 136 -2.76 4.18 -6.19
CA MET A 136 -4.03 4.66 -6.71
C MET A 136 -4.76 5.49 -5.66
N ASP A 137 -5.41 6.57 -6.08
CA ASP A 137 -6.26 7.37 -5.20
C ASP A 137 -7.61 6.68 -4.94
N ASN A 138 -8.10 5.90 -5.92
CA ASN A 138 -9.32 5.11 -5.79
C ASN A 138 -8.99 3.68 -5.30
N LEU A 139 -9.30 3.41 -4.03
CA LEU A 139 -9.06 2.09 -3.42
C LEU A 139 -10.12 1.02 -3.74
N ASP A 140 -11.22 1.37 -4.40
CA ASP A 140 -12.21 0.39 -4.87
C ASP A 140 -11.78 -0.24 -6.21
N HIS A 141 -10.68 0.22 -6.80
CA HIS A 141 -10.12 -0.36 -8.01
C HIS A 141 -9.53 -1.76 -7.74
N VAL A 142 -9.73 -2.69 -8.66
CA VAL A 142 -9.29 -4.10 -8.55
C VAL A 142 -7.77 -4.28 -8.38
N TYR A 143 -6.98 -3.25 -8.70
CA TYR A 143 -5.52 -3.23 -8.54
C TYR A 143 -5.04 -2.33 -7.40
N ALA A 144 -5.94 -1.73 -6.62
CA ALA A 144 -5.52 -0.78 -5.60
C ALA A 144 -4.85 -1.46 -4.40
N GLU A 145 -5.45 -2.52 -3.85
CA GLU A 145 -4.91 -3.24 -2.69
C GLU A 145 -3.44 -3.68 -2.84
N PRO A 146 -3.00 -4.32 -3.96
CA PRO A 146 -1.60 -4.70 -4.13
C PRO A 146 -0.64 -3.51 -4.29
N LEU A 147 -1.15 -2.31 -4.54
CA LEU A 147 -0.36 -1.09 -4.71
C LEU A 147 -0.37 -0.19 -3.46
N VAL A 148 -0.91 -0.66 -2.35
CA VAL A 148 -0.85 0.04 -1.05
C VAL A 148 0.15 -0.66 -0.14
N LEU A 149 1.06 0.14 0.44
CA LEU A 149 2.12 -0.37 1.30
C LEU A 149 2.46 0.62 2.40
N ILE A 150 2.60 0.12 3.63
CA ILE A 150 3.24 0.88 4.71
C ILE A 150 4.68 0.42 4.80
N GLY A 151 5.62 1.30 4.48
CA GLY A 151 7.00 0.89 4.23
C GLY A 151 7.99 2.03 4.04
N VAL A 152 9.22 1.66 3.74
CA VAL A 152 10.31 2.58 3.42
C VAL A 152 10.64 2.50 1.93
N TYR A 153 11.13 3.59 1.34
CA TYR A 153 11.73 3.49 0.01
C TYR A 153 13.14 2.90 0.13
N GLN A 154 13.50 2.00 -0.78
CA GLN A 154 14.88 1.50 -0.93
C GLN A 154 15.61 2.28 -2.01
N ARG A 155 14.94 2.56 -3.14
CA ARG A 155 15.48 3.33 -4.26
C ARG A 155 14.44 4.33 -4.73
N PHE A 156 14.88 5.57 -4.95
CA PHE A 156 14.05 6.67 -5.42
C PHE A 156 14.82 7.61 -6.40
N PRO A 157 15.42 7.07 -7.48
CA PRO A 157 15.97 7.88 -8.57
C PRO A 157 14.88 8.70 -9.28
N ILE A 158 15.27 9.91 -9.71
CA ILE A 158 14.45 10.82 -10.51
C ILE A 158 15.26 11.14 -11.76
N ASP A 159 14.83 10.64 -12.91
CA ASP A 159 15.41 10.95 -14.21
C ASP A 159 14.80 12.26 -14.75
N ILE A 160 15.68 13.23 -14.97
CA ILE A 160 15.38 14.58 -15.45
C ILE A 160 15.89 14.80 -16.88
N SER A 161 16.13 13.73 -17.64
CA SER A 161 16.59 13.77 -19.03
C SER A 161 15.63 14.53 -19.96
N ASN A 162 14.34 14.63 -19.61
CA ASN A 162 13.34 15.38 -20.34
C ASN A 162 12.99 16.69 -19.59
N LEU A 163 12.90 17.80 -20.34
CA LEU A 163 12.63 19.13 -19.79
C LEU A 163 11.17 19.37 -19.39
N LYS A 164 10.23 18.54 -19.87
CA LYS A 164 8.79 18.65 -19.57
C LYS A 164 8.34 17.70 -18.46
N PHE A 165 8.87 16.48 -18.48
CA PHE A 165 8.48 15.41 -17.57
C PHE A 165 9.71 14.77 -16.96
N ALA A 166 9.60 14.35 -15.71
CA ALA A 166 10.60 13.51 -15.06
C ALA A 166 10.04 12.11 -14.84
N LYS A 167 10.91 11.11 -14.95
CA LYS A 167 10.57 9.72 -14.61
C LYS A 167 11.11 9.37 -13.23
N ILE A 168 10.34 8.63 -12.46
CA ILE A 168 10.71 8.19 -11.12
C ILE A 168 10.64 6.68 -11.11
N ASN A 169 11.74 6.02 -10.74
CA ASN A 169 11.71 4.59 -10.48
C ASN A 169 11.75 4.39 -8.98
N LEU A 170 10.66 3.85 -8.41
CA LEU A 170 10.46 3.74 -6.99
C LEU A 170 10.44 2.27 -6.58
N THR A 171 11.37 1.89 -5.71
CA THR A 171 11.38 0.56 -5.08
C THR A 171 11.02 0.74 -3.61
N LEU A 172 9.93 0.11 -3.18
CA LEU A 172 9.37 0.23 -1.85
C LEU A 172 9.41 -1.12 -1.14
N LYS A 173 9.76 -1.11 0.15
CA LYS A 173 9.79 -2.30 0.99
C LYS A 173 8.90 -2.13 2.20
N GLY A 174 8.03 -3.11 2.41
CA GLY A 174 7.18 -3.22 3.58
C GLY A 174 7.96 -3.49 4.85
N ILE A 175 7.30 -3.22 5.96
CA ILE A 175 7.81 -3.42 7.32
C ILE A 175 6.76 -4.13 8.17
#